data_AF-A0A094IHL1-F1
#
_entry.id   AF-A0A094IHL1-F1
#
_cell.length_a   1.000
_cell.length_b   1.000
_cell.length_c   1.000
_cell.angle_alpha   90.00
_cell.angle_beta   90.00
_cell.angle_gamma   90.00
#
_symmetry.space_group_name_H-M   'P 1'
#
loop_
_entity.id
_entity.type
_entity.pdbx_description
1 polymer ?
#
loop_
_entity_poly.entity_id
_entity_poly.type
_entity_poly.pdbx_seq_one_letter_code
_entity_poly.pdbx_strand_id
1 'polypeptide(L)'
;MIKGFVTNLIFSASIVAIFLYTYFDGDMKTQNISDALFVIGLFMFFMGLISMTKAREVFIGFKYTFKTRFSRKFDKSKSYYDYSAEQKKNSTEVLGIPMFIIGVLYIAVSYYLALA
;
A
#
# COMPACT_ATOMS: atom_id res chain seq x y z
N MET A 1 10.71 -9.04 12.66
CA MET A 1 9.99 -7.75 12.47
C MET A 1 10.92 -6.63 12.04
N ILE A 2 12.00 -6.32 12.76
CA ILE A 2 12.90 -5.18 12.46
C ILE A 2 13.45 -5.22 11.02
N LYS A 3 13.92 -6.39 10.54
CA LYS A 3 14.42 -6.53 9.16
C LYS A 3 13.37 -6.14 8.11
N GLY A 4 12.13 -6.62 8.26
CA GLY A 4 11.04 -6.29 7.32
C GLY A 4 10.63 -4.81 7.40
N PHE A 5 10.67 -4.21 8.58
CA PHE A 5 10.43 -2.77 8.74
C PHE A 5 11.51 -1.95 8.02
N VAL A 6 12.79 -2.27 8.23
CA VAL A 6 13.91 -1.59 7.56
C VAL A 6 13.86 -1.78 6.04
N THR A 7 13.55 -3.00 5.56
CA THR A 7 13.37 -3.24 4.11
C THR A 7 12.24 -2.39 3.53
N ASN A 8 11.09 -2.30 4.21
CA ASN A 8 9.98 -1.47 3.77
C ASN A 8 10.35 0.02 3.77
N LEU A 9 11.11 0.48 4.76
CA LEU A 9 11.54 1.87 4.87
C LEU A 9 12.54 2.26 3.77
N ILE A 10 13.49 1.39 3.46
CA ILE A 10 14.43 1.59 2.35
C ILE A 10 13.67 1.59 1.01
N PHE A 11 12.75 0.63 0.83
CA PHE A 11 11.95 0.54 -0.38
C PHE A 11 11.08 1.78 -0.58
N SER A 12 10.40 2.26 0.47
CA SER A 12 9.58 3.48 0.39
C SER A 12 10.42 4.73 0.15
N ALA A 13 11.58 4.86 0.77
CA ALA A 13 12.50 5.97 0.52
C ALA A 13 12.98 6.00 -0.94
N SER A 14 13.26 4.84 -1.53
CA SER A 14 13.59 4.73 -2.95
C SER A 14 12.44 5.18 -3.85
N ILE A 15 11.18 4.84 -3.51
CA ILE A 15 10.01 5.33 -4.25
C ILE A 15 9.89 6.85 -4.15
N VAL A 16 10.16 7.45 -2.97
CA VAL A 16 10.19 8.91 -2.80
C VAL A 16 11.24 9.56 -3.69
N ALA A 17 12.45 9.01 -3.72
CA ALA A 17 13.50 9.51 -4.58
C ALA A 17 13.13 9.43 -6.08
N ILE A 18 12.52 8.32 -6.51
CA ILE A 18 12.06 8.15 -7.90
C ILE A 18 10.93 9.13 -8.23
N PHE A 19 9.98 9.34 -7.31
CA PHE A 19 8.86 10.27 -7.50
C PHE A 19 9.36 11.71 -7.61
N LEU A 20 10.30 12.12 -6.74
CA LEU A 20 10.96 13.42 -6.80
C LEU A 20 11.68 13.62 -8.13
N TYR A 21 12.44 12.63 -8.57
CA TYR A 21 13.17 12.70 -9.84
C TYR A 21 12.23 12.78 -11.05
N THR A 22 11.11 12.05 -11.03
CA THR A 22 10.21 11.93 -12.19
C THR A 22 9.20 13.08 -12.29
N TYR A 23 8.71 13.59 -11.16
CA TYR A 23 7.61 14.57 -11.14
C TYR A 23 8.06 15.99 -10.85
N PHE A 24 9.17 16.15 -10.14
CA PHE A 24 9.73 17.45 -9.78
C PHE A 24 11.08 17.71 -10.44
N ASP A 25 11.45 16.94 -11.47
CA ASP A 25 12.75 17.02 -12.16
C ASP A 25 13.98 16.97 -11.22
N GLY A 26 13.83 16.33 -10.06
CA GLY A 26 14.86 16.28 -9.03
C GLY A 26 15.05 17.59 -8.25
N ASP A 27 14.14 18.56 -8.36
CA ASP A 27 14.16 19.81 -7.60
C ASP A 27 13.90 19.54 -6.10
N MET A 28 14.97 19.63 -5.30
CA MET A 28 15.00 19.32 -3.86
C MET A 28 14.49 20.49 -2.99
N LYS A 29 13.62 21.36 -3.50
CA LYS A 29 12.93 22.34 -2.67
C LYS A 29 12.13 21.64 -1.57
N THR A 30 12.12 22.25 -0.38
CA THR A 30 11.42 21.73 0.79
C THR A 30 9.94 21.43 0.50
N GLN A 31 9.29 22.28 -0.31
CA GLN A 31 7.92 22.07 -0.76
C GLN A 31 7.75 20.76 -1.56
N ASN A 32 8.61 20.52 -2.55
CA ASN A 32 8.54 19.33 -3.40
C ASN A 32 8.81 18.05 -2.60
N ILE A 33 9.77 18.10 -1.66
CA ILE A 33 10.05 16.99 -0.74
C ILE A 33 8.83 16.71 0.14
N SER A 34 8.20 17.75 0.68
CA SER A 34 6.98 17.61 1.46
C SER A 34 5.85 16.98 0.65
N ASP A 35 5.59 17.47 -0.57
CA ASP A 35 4.53 16.96 -1.43
C ASP A 35 4.79 15.49 -1.84
N ALA A 36 6.03 15.14 -2.19
CA ALA A 36 6.41 13.76 -2.51
C ALA A 36 6.21 12.81 -1.31
N LEU A 37 6.65 13.23 -0.11
CA LEU A 37 6.45 12.47 1.12
C LEU A 37 4.96 12.33 1.46
N PHE A 38 4.16 13.37 1.25
CA PHE A 38 2.71 13.32 1.47
C PHE A 38 2.05 12.29 0.57
N VAL A 39 2.28 12.37 -0.75
CA VAL A 39 1.64 11.49 -1.73
C VAL A 39 1.98 10.04 -1.44
N ILE A 40 3.26 9.74 -1.23
CA ILE A 40 3.71 8.35 -0.98
C ILE A 40 3.26 7.88 0.40
N GLY A 41 3.36 8.74 1.42
CA GLY A 41 2.87 8.46 2.76
C GLY A 41 1.38 8.13 2.76
N LEU A 42 0.58 8.85 1.99
CA LEU A 42 -0.86 8.63 1.84
C LEU A 42 -1.16 7.27 1.19
N PHE A 43 -0.47 6.91 0.11
CA PHE A 43 -0.62 5.59 -0.52
C PHE A 43 -0.24 4.45 0.44
N MET A 44 0.89 4.58 1.14
CA MET A 44 1.33 3.59 2.13
C MET A 44 0.38 3.48 3.31
N PHE A 45 -0.14 4.61 3.79
CA PHE A 45 -1.13 4.66 4.86
C PHE A 45 -2.38 3.85 4.48
N PHE A 46 -2.96 4.11 3.31
CA PHE A 46 -4.15 3.38 2.87
C PHE A 46 -3.86 1.90 2.60
N MET A 47 -2.73 1.56 1.98
CA MET A 47 -2.34 0.15 1.80
C MET A 47 -2.15 -0.57 3.14
N GLY A 48 -1.48 0.08 4.10
CA GLY A 48 -1.32 -0.42 5.45
C GLY A 48 -2.64 -0.59 6.17
N LEU A 49 -3.54 0.40 6.09
CA LEU A 49 -4.87 0.36 6.68
C LEU A 49 -5.73 -0.76 6.09
N ILE A 50 -5.73 -0.93 4.76
CA ILE A 50 -6.44 -2.02 4.09
C ILE A 50 -5.88 -3.39 4.52
N SER A 51 -4.57 -3.47 4.72
CA SER A 51 -3.91 -4.71 5.18
C SER A 51 -4.17 -5.01 6.66
N MET A 52 -4.31 -3.98 7.50
CA MET A 52 -4.61 -4.13 8.92
C MET A 52 -6.09 -4.39 9.19
N THR A 53 -6.96 -3.89 8.32
CA THR A 53 -8.40 -4.08 8.44
C THR A 53 -8.85 -5.35 7.73
N LYS A 54 -10.02 -5.88 8.13
CA LYS A 54 -10.71 -6.95 7.36
C LYS A 54 -11.23 -6.45 6.01
N ALA A 55 -10.91 -5.24 5.58
CA ALA A 55 -11.27 -4.70 4.26
C ALA A 55 -10.75 -5.59 3.12
N ARG A 56 -9.67 -6.36 3.34
CA ARG A 56 -9.23 -7.40 2.40
C ARG A 56 -10.34 -8.39 2.03
N GLU A 57 -11.25 -8.74 2.94
CA GLU A 57 -12.38 -9.63 2.65
C GLU A 57 -13.33 -9.02 1.61
N VAL A 58 -13.55 -7.71 1.68
CA VAL A 58 -14.34 -6.96 0.70
C VAL A 58 -13.66 -6.98 -0.68
N PHE A 59 -12.34 -6.79 -0.73
CA PHE A 59 -11.57 -6.89 -1.98
C PHE A 59 -11.55 -8.30 -2.56
N ILE A 60 -11.56 -9.36 -1.74
CA ILE A 60 -11.67 -10.75 -2.20
C ILE A 60 -13.05 -10.97 -2.85
N GLY A 61 -14.13 -10.48 -2.24
CA GLY A 61 -15.49 -10.52 -2.81
C GLY A 61 -15.60 -9.77 -4.14
N PHE A 62 -15.03 -8.56 -4.21
CA PHE A 62 -14.99 -7.79 -5.44
C PHE A 62 -14.21 -8.52 -6.55
N LYS A 63 -13.03 -9.04 -6.23
CA LYS A 63 -12.19 -9.80 -7.17
C LYS A 63 -12.87 -11.08 -7.65
N TYR A 64 -13.58 -11.78 -6.78
CA TYR A 64 -14.38 -12.96 -7.14
C TYR A 64 -15.46 -12.58 -8.14
N THR A 65 -16.28 -11.57 -7.83
CA THR A 65 -17.35 -11.09 -8.71
C THR A 65 -16.82 -10.66 -10.07
N PHE A 66 -15.72 -9.90 -10.08
CA PHE A 66 -15.07 -9.46 -11.30
C PHE A 66 -14.53 -10.64 -12.14
N LYS A 67 -13.84 -11.61 -11.50
CA LYS A 67 -13.36 -12.81 -12.21
C LYS A 67 -14.50 -13.67 -12.74
N THR A 68 -15.54 -13.91 -11.95
CA THR A 68 -16.68 -14.74 -12.37
C THR A 68 -17.42 -14.12 -13.56
N ARG A 69 -17.53 -12.79 -13.60
CA ARG A 69 -18.25 -12.08 -14.66
C ARG A 69 -17.41 -11.80 -15.91
N PHE A 70 -16.14 -11.44 -15.75
CA PHE A 70 -15.31 -10.97 -16.86
C PHE A 70 -14.22 -11.95 -17.31
N SER A 71 -13.86 -12.97 -16.51
CA SER A 71 -12.84 -13.93 -16.89
C SER A 71 -13.43 -15.16 -17.58
N ARG A 72 -13.01 -15.41 -18.82
CA ARG A 72 -13.37 -16.64 -19.56
C ARG A 72 -12.65 -17.89 -19.04
N LYS A 73 -11.53 -17.73 -18.32
CA LYS A 73 -10.68 -18.82 -17.80
C LYS A 73 -10.91 -19.11 -16.31
N PHE A 74 -11.84 -18.43 -15.66
CA PHE A 74 -12.14 -18.69 -14.26
C PHE A 74 -13.06 -19.88 -14.14
N ASP A 75 -12.71 -20.82 -13.26
CA ASP A 75 -13.56 -21.96 -12.97
C ASP A 75 -14.81 -21.48 -12.24
N LYS A 76 -15.92 -21.42 -12.98
CA LYS A 76 -17.21 -20.94 -12.48
C LYS A 76 -17.84 -21.90 -11.47
N SER A 77 -17.32 -23.12 -11.34
CA SER A 77 -17.79 -24.10 -10.35
C SER A 77 -17.26 -23.82 -8.94
N LYS A 78 -16.21 -22.99 -8.80
CA LYS A 78 -15.69 -22.60 -7.47
C LYS A 78 -16.69 -21.69 -6.74
N SER A 79 -17.19 -22.18 -5.62
CA SER A 79 -17.97 -21.39 -4.67
C SER A 79 -17.14 -20.23 -4.13
N TYR A 80 -17.81 -19.12 -3.81
CA TYR A 80 -17.17 -17.98 -3.13
C TYR A 80 -16.47 -18.43 -1.83
N TYR A 81 -17.06 -19.40 -1.11
CA TYR A 81 -16.51 -19.92 0.13
C TYR A 81 -15.11 -20.52 -0.08
N ASP A 82 -14.98 -21.44 -1.05
CA ASP A 82 -13.71 -22.09 -1.39
C ASP A 82 -12.66 -21.09 -1.90
N TYR A 83 -13.09 -20.14 -2.75
CA TYR A 83 -12.23 -19.08 -3.25
C TYR A 83 -11.70 -18.18 -2.11
N SER A 84 -12.56 -17.83 -1.16
CA SER A 84 -12.19 -16.99 -0.02
C SER A 84 -11.25 -17.72 0.95
N ALA A 85 -11.46 -19.02 1.17
CA ALA A 85 -10.62 -19.85 2.03
C ALA A 85 -9.20 -20.01 1.46
N GLU A 86 -9.07 -20.25 0.15
CA GLU A 86 -7.77 -20.31 -0.52
C GLU A 86 -7.01 -18.97 -0.44
N GLN A 87 -7.71 -17.84 -0.61
CA GLN A 87 -7.10 -16.51 -0.54
C GLN A 87 -6.72 -16.06 0.87
N LYS A 88 -7.41 -16.59 1.90
CA LYS A 88 -7.06 -16.41 3.31
C LYS A 88 -5.86 -17.27 3.70
N LYS A 89 -5.76 -18.52 3.22
CA LYS A 89 -4.60 -19.39 3.50
C LYS A 89 -3.27 -18.82 2.98
N ASN A 90 -3.31 -18.05 1.90
CA ASN A 90 -2.13 -17.42 1.29
C ASN A 90 -1.85 -16.01 1.81
N SER A 91 -2.49 -15.55 2.90
CA SER A 91 -2.27 -14.20 3.41
C SER A 91 -1.04 -14.08 4.31
N THR A 92 0.03 -13.48 3.78
CA THR A 92 1.12 -12.92 4.57
C THR A 92 0.66 -11.62 5.26
N GLU A 93 -0.02 -11.76 6.40
CA GLU A 93 -0.53 -10.63 7.22
C GLU A 93 0.56 -9.72 7.81
N VAL A 94 1.82 -10.16 7.77
CA VAL A 94 2.93 -9.58 8.55
C VAL A 94 3.43 -8.22 8.03
N LEU A 95 2.98 -7.75 6.86
CA LEU A 95 3.49 -6.51 6.25
C LEU A 95 2.60 -5.27 6.45
N GLY A 96 1.35 -5.43 6.91
CA GLY A 96 0.39 -4.32 6.99
C GLY A 96 0.75 -3.25 8.03
N ILE A 97 1.06 -3.67 9.25
CA ILE A 97 1.35 -2.76 10.38
C ILE A 97 2.59 -1.90 10.09
N PRO A 98 3.74 -2.46 9.63
CA PRO A 98 4.90 -1.65 9.25
C PRO A 98 4.58 -0.58 8.19
N MET A 99 3.83 -0.92 7.14
CA MET A 99 3.48 0.04 6.08
C MET A 99 2.59 1.17 6.59
N PHE A 100 1.62 0.83 7.46
CA PHE A 100 0.76 1.81 8.09
C PHE A 100 1.56 2.82 8.93
N ILE A 101 2.45 2.33 9.81
CA ILE A 101 3.29 3.18 10.66
C ILE A 101 4.20 4.08 9.81
N ILE A 102 4.84 3.54 8.77
CA ILE A 102 5.69 4.33 7.87
C ILE A 102 4.87 5.40 7.14
N GLY A 103 3.67 5.06 6.67
CA GLY A 103 2.76 6.02 6.04
C GLY A 103 2.38 7.18 6.97
N VAL A 104 2.02 6.89 8.22
CA VAL A 104 1.73 7.92 9.23
C VAL A 104 2.95 8.81 9.47
N LEU A 105 4.14 8.23 9.61
CA LEU A 105 5.39 8.99 9.79
C LEU A 105 5.67 9.91 8.60
N TYR A 106 5.48 9.44 7.36
CA TYR A 106 5.70 10.26 6.17
C TYR A 106 4.72 11.43 6.09
N ILE A 107 3.44 11.21 6.40
CA ILE A 107 2.44 12.28 6.47
C ILE A 107 2.79 13.30 7.55
N ALA A 108 3.22 12.84 8.73
CA ALA A 108 3.61 13.72 9.83
C ALA A 108 4.86 14.57 9.48
N VAL A 109 5.87 13.95 8.87
CA VAL A 109 7.08 14.65 8.42
C VAL A 109 6.77 15.63 7.30
N SER A 110 5.94 15.24 6.33
CA SER A 110 5.47 16.14 5.27
C SER A 110 4.76 17.35 5.86
N TYR A 111 3.80 17.15 6.77
CA TYR A 111 3.09 18.25 7.41
C TYR A 111 4.04 19.20 8.16
N TYR A 112 5.03 18.66 8.87
CA TYR A 112 6.06 19.46 9.52
C TYR A 112 6.90 20.26 8.51
N LEU A 113 7.33 19.64 7.41
CA LEU A 113 8.11 20.31 6.36
C LEU A 113 7.30 21.35 5.58
N ALA A 114 5.99 21.18 5.45
CA ALA A 114 5.13 22.17 4.79
C ALA A 114 4.92 23.44 5.64
N LEU A 115 5.13 23.36 6.95
CA LEU A 115 5.02 24.48 7.89
C LEU A 115 6.34 25.23 8.09
N ALA A 116 7.48 24.64 7.72
CA ALA A 116 8.83 25.16 7.92
C ALA A 116 9.34 25.93 6.70
#